data_AF-A0A3R6H1B6-F1
#
_entry.id   AF-A0A3R6H1B6-F1
#
_cell.length_a   1.000
_cell.length_b   1.000
_cell.length_c   1.000
_cell.angle_alpha   90.00
_cell.angle_beta   90.00
_cell.angle_gamma   90.00
#
_symmetry.space_group_name_H-M   'P 1'
#
loop_
_entity.id
_entity.type
_entity.pdbx_description
1 polymer ?
#
loop_
_entity_poly.entity_id
_entity_poly.type
_entity_poly.pdbx_seq_one_letter_code
_entity_poly.pdbx_strand_id
1 'polypeptide(L)'
;MDWVEERARSFEKAFAEGKPGRAAMDAEQIYITLGICGMRKEALQIMDKLGWDRIEKVFAEVRMNVRRGPDYKSPVRHGRNF
;
A
#
# COMPACT_ATOMS: atom_id res chain seq x y z
N MET A 1 2.60 19.96 -10.07
CA MET A 1 3.48 18.89 -9.55
C MET A 1 3.47 18.81 -8.03
N ASP A 2 3.16 19.90 -7.32
CA ASP A 2 3.17 19.98 -5.86
C ASP A 2 2.40 18.87 -5.14
N TRP A 3 1.24 18.46 -5.66
CA TRP A 3 0.45 17.37 -5.07
C TRP A 3 1.18 16.03 -5.08
N VAL A 4 1.82 15.67 -6.20
CA VAL A 4 2.55 14.40 -6.33
C VAL A 4 3.73 14.36 -5.36
N GLU A 5 4.49 15.45 -5.29
CA GLU A 5 5.60 15.56 -4.34
C GLU A 5 5.12 15.52 -2.90
N GLU A 6 3.99 16.16 -2.60
CA GLU A 6 3.39 16.12 -1.26
C GLU A 6 2.97 14.69 -0.90
N ARG A 7 2.35 13.93 -1.82
CA ARG A 7 2.03 12.52 -1.61
C ARG A 7 3.27 11.66 -1.44
N ALA A 8 4.31 11.89 -2.22
CA ALA A 8 5.58 11.19 -2.06
C ALA A 8 6.22 11.48 -0.68
N ARG A 9 6.21 12.74 -0.24
CA ARG A 9 6.67 13.12 1.12
C ARG A 9 5.79 12.50 2.22
N SER A 10 4.47 12.44 2.01
CA SER A 10 3.53 11.78 2.92
C SER A 10 3.82 10.28 3.04
N PHE A 11 4.10 9.61 1.91
CA PHE A 11 4.54 8.22 1.88
C PHE A 11 5.81 8.02 2.72
N GLU A 12 6.85 8.82 2.49
CA GLU A 12 8.13 8.72 3.21
C GLU A 12 7.93 8.86 4.71
N LYS A 13 7.14 9.85 5.13
CA LYS A 13 6.80 10.07 6.54
C LYS A 13 6.02 8.89 7.12
N ALA A 14 4.98 8.42 6.44
CA ALA A 14 4.17 7.31 6.91
C ALA A 14 4.96 5.99 7.00
N PHE A 15 5.86 5.76 6.05
CA PHE A 15 6.76 4.61 6.06
C PHE A 15 7.73 4.68 7.26
N ALA A 16 8.37 5.84 7.49
CA ALA A 16 9.28 6.04 8.61
C ALA A 16 8.57 5.93 9.97
N GLU A 17 7.31 6.36 10.06
CA GLU A 17 6.48 6.25 11.26
C GLU A 17 5.88 4.85 11.46
N GLY A 18 6.15 3.87 10.59
CA GLY A 18 5.61 2.52 10.71
C GLY A 18 4.09 2.46 10.52
N LYS A 19 3.52 3.32 9.66
CA LYS A 19 2.10 3.40 9.33
C LYS A 19 1.82 2.81 7.94
N PRO A 20 1.87 1.48 7.77
CA PRO A 20 1.81 0.84 6.45
C PRO A 20 0.51 1.11 5.69
N GLY A 21 -0.63 1.24 6.39
CA GLY A 21 -1.91 1.61 5.76
C GLY A 21 -1.87 2.98 5.10
N ARG A 22 -1.26 3.97 5.75
CA ARG A 22 -1.14 5.32 5.18
C ARG A 22 -0.13 5.35 4.04
N ALA A 23 1.01 4.69 4.20
CA ALA A 23 2.01 4.59 3.14
C ALA A 23 1.45 3.89 1.90
N ALA A 24 0.74 2.76 2.05
CA ALA A 24 0.11 2.06 0.93
C ALA A 24 -0.93 2.95 0.20
N MET A 25 -1.77 3.67 0.96
CA MET A 25 -2.76 4.59 0.38
C MET A 25 -2.11 5.73 -0.39
N ASP A 26 -1.04 6.33 0.13
CA ASP A 26 -0.34 7.43 -0.55
C ASP A 26 0.33 6.94 -1.86
N ALA A 27 0.95 5.75 -1.86
CA ALA A 27 1.49 5.13 -3.08
C ALA A 27 0.40 4.79 -4.10
N GLU A 28 -0.73 4.23 -3.65
CA GLU A 28 -1.87 3.89 -4.50
C GLU A 28 -2.46 5.14 -5.17
N GLN A 29 -2.66 6.22 -4.41
CA GLN A 29 -3.18 7.49 -4.93
C GLN A 29 -2.30 8.05 -6.03
N ILE A 30 -0.98 8.08 -5.84
CA ILE A 30 -0.05 8.55 -6.89
C ILE A 30 -0.20 7.71 -8.16
N TYR A 31 -0.17 6.38 -8.03
CA TYR A 31 -0.21 5.49 -9.17
C TYR A 31 -1.53 5.59 -9.96
N ILE A 32 -2.67 5.59 -9.26
CA ILE A 32 -4.00 5.65 -9.88
C ILE A 32 -4.25 7.04 -10.50
N THR A 33 -4.01 8.12 -9.75
CA THR A 33 -4.30 9.49 -10.23
C THR A 33 -3.49 9.81 -11.47
N LEU A 34 -2.18 9.52 -11.47
CA LEU A 34 -1.34 9.74 -12.65
C LEU A 34 -1.72 8.79 -13.80
N GLY A 35 -2.16 7.56 -13.50
CA GLY A 35 -2.70 6.64 -14.48
C GLY A 35 -3.92 7.19 -15.20
N ILE A 36 -4.89 7.74 -14.45
CA ILE A 36 -6.10 8.38 -14.99
C ILE A 36 -5.76 9.59 -15.86
N CYS A 37 -4.75 10.38 -15.47
CA CYS A 37 -4.27 11.52 -16.27
C CYS A 37 -3.46 11.11 -17.51
N GLY A 38 -3.28 9.81 -17.80
CA GLY A 38 -2.46 9.33 -18.91
C GLY A 38 -0.95 9.44 -18.68
N MET A 39 -0.53 9.76 -17.46
CA MET A 39 0.87 10.02 -17.06
C MET A 39 1.54 8.77 -16.50
N ARG A 40 1.32 7.61 -17.13
CA ARG A 40 1.76 6.31 -16.61
C ARG A 40 3.28 6.21 -16.45
N LYS A 41 4.05 6.80 -17.35
CA LYS A 41 5.53 6.80 -17.26
C LYS A 41 6.00 7.56 -16.02
N GLU A 42 5.35 8.67 -15.71
CA GLU A 42 5.69 9.49 -14.55
C GLU A 42 5.32 8.76 -13.25
N ALA A 43 4.15 8.12 -13.22
CA ALA A 43 3.75 7.26 -12.10
C ALA A 43 4.83 6.23 -11.78
N LEU A 44 5.32 5.49 -12.80
CA LEU A 44 6.37 4.49 -12.63
C LEU A 44 7.68 5.09 -12.13
N GLN A 45 8.09 6.25 -12.65
CA GLN A 45 9.29 6.95 -12.18
C GLN A 45 9.18 7.36 -10.70
N ILE A 46 7.99 7.72 -10.24
CA ILE A 46 7.77 8.05 -8.83
C ILE A 46 7.79 6.78 -7.98
N MET A 47 7.17 5.69 -8.43
CA MET A 47 7.24 4.40 -7.73
C MET A 47 8.69 3.91 -7.60
N ASP A 48 9.50 4.05 -8.66
CA ASP A 48 10.94 3.73 -8.63
C ASP A 48 11.66 4.56 -7.57
N LYS A 49 11.39 5.86 -7.50
CA LYS A 49 12.00 6.77 -6.49
C LYS A 49 11.60 6.43 -5.07
N LEU A 50 10.34 6.05 -4.84
CA LEU A 50 9.85 5.61 -3.53
C LEU A 50 10.40 4.23 -3.15
N GLY A 51 10.73 3.41 -4.15
CA GLY A 51 11.30 2.08 -4.03
C GLY A 51 10.24 0.99 -4.03
N TRP A 52 10.24 0.15 -5.07
CA TRP A 52 9.27 -0.94 -5.22
C TRP A 52 9.27 -1.92 -4.04
N ASP A 53 10.44 -2.28 -3.50
CA ASP A 53 10.54 -3.18 -2.35
C ASP A 53 9.82 -2.62 -1.11
N ARG A 54 9.87 -1.29 -0.93
CA ARG A 54 9.21 -0.59 0.19
C ARG A 54 7.70 -0.55 -0.02
N ILE A 55 7.27 -0.27 -1.25
CA ILE A 55 5.86 -0.31 -1.64
C ILE A 55 5.29 -1.71 -1.42
N GLU A 56 5.96 -2.75 -1.94
CA GLU A 56 5.54 -4.14 -1.78
C GLU A 56 5.43 -4.51 -0.30
N LYS A 57 6.43 -4.13 0.51
CA LYS A 57 6.41 -4.35 1.96
C LYS A 57 5.17 -3.74 2.63
N VAL A 58 4.86 -2.47 2.39
CA VAL A 58 3.69 -1.83 3.05
C VAL A 58 2.37 -2.45 2.59
N PHE A 59 2.24 -2.84 1.31
CA PHE A 59 1.06 -3.55 0.84
C PHE A 59 0.93 -4.96 1.44
N ALA A 60 2.05 -5.68 1.62
CA ALA A 60 2.06 -6.97 2.29
C ALA A 60 1.62 -6.85 3.76
N GLU A 61 2.14 -5.85 4.47
CA GLU A 61 1.75 -5.55 5.85
C GLU A 61 0.26 -5.20 5.98
N VAL A 62 -0.27 -4.36 5.07
CA VAL A 62 -1.71 -4.04 5.04
C VAL A 62 -2.55 -5.30 4.80
N ARG A 63 -2.17 -6.17 3.86
CA ARG A 63 -2.89 -7.44 3.60
C ARG A 63 -2.86 -8.38 4.80
N MET A 64 -1.73 -8.46 5.51
CA MET A 64 -1.60 -9.26 6.72
C MET A 64 -2.46 -8.71 7.86
N ASN A 65 -2.56 -7.39 7.99
CA ASN A 65 -3.41 -6.75 8.98
C ASN A 65 -4.90 -6.96 8.68
N VAL A 66 -5.31 -6.92 7.41
CA VAL A 66 -6.68 -7.31 7.00
C VAL A 66 -6.96 -8.77 7.34
N ARG A 67 -6.01 -9.68 7.10
CA ARG A 67 -6.10 -11.10 7.48
C ARG A 67 -6.09 -11.36 8.99
N ARG A 68 -5.74 -10.37 9.81
CA ARG A 68 -5.70 -10.49 11.29
C ARG A 68 -6.76 -9.64 11.96
N GLY A 69 -7.57 -8.91 11.20
CA GLY A 69 -8.65 -8.09 11.72
C GLY A 69 -9.75 -8.93 12.40
N PRO A 70 -10.60 -8.31 13.23
CA PRO A 70 -11.68 -9.00 13.94
C PRO A 70 -12.68 -9.72 13.03
N ASP A 71 -12.74 -9.34 11.75
CA ASP A 71 -13.58 -9.97 10.72
C ASP A 71 -12.92 -11.19 10.05
N TYR A 72 -11.67 -11.53 10.40
CA TYR A 72 -11.05 -12.76 9.92
C TYR A 72 -11.69 -13.95 10.63
N LYS A 73 -12.73 -14.50 9.99
CA LYS A 73 -13.22 -15.85 10.31
C LYS A 73 -12.07 -16.82 10.09
N SER A 74 -11.43 -17.23 11.18
CA SER A 74 -10.65 -18.46 11.20
C SER A 74 -11.52 -19.55 10.57
N PRO A 75 -11.07 -20.27 9.54
CA PRO A 75 -11.83 -21.39 9.02
C PRO A 75 -12.01 -22.35 10.20
N VAL A 76 -13.24 -22.44 10.71
CA VAL A 76 -13.60 -23.43 11.71
C VAL A 76 -13.19 -24.76 11.11
N ARG A 77 -12.11 -25.34 11.65
CA ARG A 77 -11.71 -26.71 11.39
C ARG A 77 -12.88 -27.56 11.87
N HIS A 78 -13.84 -27.84 11.00
CA HIS A 78 -14.77 -28.94 11.20
C HIS A 78 -13.93 -30.21 11.06
N GLY A 79 -13.35 -30.62 12.19
CA GLY A 79 -12.81 -31.95 12.35
C GLY A 79 -13.94 -32.93 12.07
N ARG A 80 -13.75 -33.73 11.01
CA ARG A 80 -14.40 -35.03 10.89
C ARG A 80 -14.09 -35.81 12.16
N ASN A 81 -15.11 -36.23 12.89
CA ASN A 81 -15.02 -37.41 13.72
C ASN A 81 -15.85 -38.50 13.05
N PHE A 82 -15.22 -39.66 12.95
CA PHE A 82 -15.74 -40.93 12.47
C PHE A 82 -16.95 -41.39 13.28
#